data_AF-A0A511R410-F1
#
_entry.id   AF-A0A511R410-F1
#
_cell.length_a   1.000
_cell.length_b   1.000
_cell.length_c   1.000
_cell.angle_alpha   90.00
_cell.angle_beta   90.00
_cell.angle_gamma   90.00
#
_symmetry.space_group_name_H-M   'P 1'
#
loop_
_entity.id
_entity.type
_entity.pdbx_description
1 polymer ?
#
loop_
_entity_poly.entity_id
_entity_poly.type
_entity_poly.pdbx_seq_one_letter_code
_entity_poly.pdbx_strand_id
1 'polypeptide(L)'
;MGIPEPILHDRLAFLSHFPPEQRSTAANNLLEAVRAGCSEPHQVVGYALEKAARRYHLEAAQTLLLLPELDFEALLAGARWALWWESLPPAEKRRIREERAEPAIERWMAEQPPTEKQLRYLASLGYRGPTPANRHEASRLIDELVKGVSRV
;
A
#
# COMPACT_ATOMS: atom_id res chain seq x y z
N MET A 1 7.31 15.88 -0.20
CA MET A 1 7.51 15.62 -1.63
C MET A 1 6.88 14.28 -1.96
N GLY A 2 5.83 14.24 -2.80
CA GLY A 2 5.16 12.99 -3.16
C GLY A 2 6.10 11.97 -3.83
N ILE A 3 5.62 10.74 -4.02
CA ILE A 3 6.33 9.74 -4.82
C ILE A 3 6.52 10.32 -6.24
N PRO A 4 7.75 10.36 -6.79
CA PRO A 4 7.94 10.78 -8.17
C PRO A 4 7.14 9.89 -9.12
N GLU A 5 6.44 10.48 -10.09
CA GLU A 5 5.58 9.75 -11.02
C GLU A 5 6.28 8.59 -11.75
N PRO A 6 7.54 8.72 -12.22
CA PRO A 6 8.25 7.59 -12.82
C PRO A 6 8.45 6.42 -11.85
N ILE A 7 8.69 6.71 -10.57
CA ILE A 7 8.88 5.69 -9.53
C ILE A 7 7.56 5.01 -9.16
N LEU A 8 6.44 5.76 -9.22
CA LEU A 8 5.11 5.18 -9.05
C LEU A 8 4.80 4.21 -10.20
N HIS A 9 5.06 4.62 -11.44
CA HIS A 9 4.90 3.75 -12.61
C HIS A 9 5.78 2.52 -12.53
N ASP A 10 7.05 2.68 -12.17
CA ASP A 10 7.99 1.57 -12.01
C ASP A 10 7.47 0.52 -11.02
N ARG A 11 6.94 0.99 -9.88
CA ARG A 11 6.32 0.12 -8.88
C ARG A 11 5.08 -0.60 -9.41
N LEU A 12 4.24 0.10 -10.18
CA LEU A 12 2.99 -0.46 -10.71
C LEU A 12 3.26 -1.48 -11.81
N ALA A 13 4.21 -1.20 -12.71
CA ALA A 13 4.63 -2.11 -13.78
C ALA A 13 5.15 -3.43 -13.22
N PHE A 14 5.94 -3.39 -12.14
CA PHE A 14 6.36 -4.60 -11.45
C PHE A 14 5.19 -5.34 -10.79
N LEU A 15 4.37 -4.64 -9.99
CA LEU A 15 3.33 -5.28 -9.18
C LEU A 15 2.10 -5.74 -9.97
N SER A 16 1.91 -5.30 -11.22
CA SER A 16 0.81 -5.76 -12.07
C SER A 16 0.91 -7.24 -12.43
N HIS A 17 2.11 -7.82 -12.40
CA HIS A 17 2.36 -9.24 -12.64
C HIS A 17 2.02 -10.14 -11.45
N PHE A 18 1.73 -9.57 -10.29
CA PHE A 18 1.44 -10.32 -9.07
C PHE A 18 -0.03 -10.15 -8.62
N PRO A 19 -0.70 -11.24 -8.21
CA PRO A 19 -1.95 -11.18 -7.46
C PRO A 19 -1.82 -10.30 -6.20
N PRO A 20 -2.88 -9.58 -5.78
CA PRO A 20 -2.84 -8.65 -4.64
C PRO A 20 -2.17 -9.21 -3.38
N GLU A 21 -2.45 -10.47 -3.04
CA GLU A 21 -1.95 -11.21 -1.88
C GLU A 21 -0.44 -11.51 -1.96
N GLN A 22 0.13 -11.55 -3.16
CA GLN A 22 1.55 -11.83 -3.40
C GLN A 22 2.42 -10.56 -3.47
N ARG A 23 1.80 -9.40 -3.76
CA ARG A 23 2.51 -8.13 -4.00
C ARG A 23 3.44 -7.69 -2.86
N SER A 24 3.05 -7.96 -1.62
CA SER A 24 3.90 -7.65 -0.45
C SER A 24 5.17 -8.49 -0.46
N THR A 25 5.03 -9.80 -0.67
CA THR A 25 6.16 -10.74 -0.76
C THR A 25 7.07 -10.41 -1.94
N ALA A 26 6.49 -10.14 -3.11
CA ALA A 26 7.22 -9.74 -4.31
C ALA A 26 8.06 -8.48 -4.08
N ALA A 27 7.45 -7.42 -3.54
CA ALA A 27 8.16 -6.19 -3.20
C ALA A 27 9.28 -6.41 -2.18
N ASN A 28 9.03 -7.24 -1.16
CA ASN A 28 10.02 -7.53 -0.13
C ASN A 28 11.24 -8.27 -0.67
N ASN A 29 11.11 -9.13 -1.69
CA ASN A 29 12.28 -9.79 -2.32
C ASN A 29 13.25 -8.76 -2.93
N LEU A 30 12.74 -7.71 -3.58
CA LEU A 30 13.57 -6.64 -4.14
C LEU A 30 14.17 -5.75 -3.04
N LEU A 31 13.38 -5.38 -2.04
CA LEU A 31 13.85 -4.57 -0.91
C LEU A 31 14.94 -5.30 -0.09
N GLU A 32 14.81 -6.61 0.05
CA GLU A 32 15.80 -7.45 0.74
C GLU A 32 17.16 -7.43 0.02
N ALA A 33 17.17 -7.38 -1.31
CA ALA A 33 18.40 -7.23 -2.10
C ALA A 33 19.10 -5.89 -1.83
N VAL A 34 18.34 -4.79 -1.82
CA VAL A 34 18.90 -3.46 -1.55
C VAL A 34 19.47 -3.40 -0.12
N ARG A 35 18.76 -3.96 0.87
CA ARG A 35 19.25 -4.06 2.25
C ARG A 35 20.48 -4.96 2.40
N ALA A 36 20.68 -5.91 1.47
CA ALA A 36 21.87 -6.74 1.40
C ALA A 36 23.06 -6.05 0.71
N GLY A 37 22.90 -4.80 0.24
CA GLY A 37 23.98 -3.98 -0.30
C GLY A 37 23.98 -3.84 -1.83
N CYS A 38 22.97 -4.36 -2.54
CA CYS A 38 22.83 -4.10 -3.97
C CYS A 38 22.52 -2.61 -4.22
N SER A 39 23.29 -1.97 -5.11
CA SER A 39 23.16 -0.54 -5.43
C SER A 39 22.69 -0.29 -6.87
N GLU A 40 22.73 -1.30 -7.73
CA GLU A 40 22.33 -1.20 -9.13
C GLU A 40 21.10 -2.08 -9.45
N PRO A 41 20.22 -1.67 -10.39
CA PRO A 41 19.00 -2.42 -10.70
C PRO A 41 19.24 -3.89 -11.07
N HIS A 42 20.27 -4.18 -11.89
CA HIS A 42 20.59 -5.54 -12.30
C HIS A 42 21.11 -6.41 -11.14
N GLN A 43 21.81 -5.82 -10.17
CA GLN A 43 22.26 -6.53 -8.96
C GLN A 43 21.07 -6.91 -8.09
N VAL A 44 20.12 -5.98 -7.92
CA VAL A 44 18.88 -6.23 -7.18
C VAL A 44 18.08 -7.37 -7.81
N VAL A 45 17.94 -7.36 -9.14
CA VAL A 45 17.26 -8.43 -9.89
C VAL A 45 17.97 -9.77 -9.71
N GLY A 46 19.29 -9.82 -9.93
CA GLY A 46 20.06 -11.06 -9.79
C GLY A 46 19.94 -11.68 -8.39
N TYR A 47 20.09 -10.86 -7.35
CA TYR A 47 19.94 -11.31 -5.96
C TYR A 47 18.52 -11.81 -5.68
N ALA A 48 17.50 -11.08 -6.13
CA ALA A 48 16.11 -11.43 -5.88
C ALA A 48 15.72 -12.75 -6.58
N LEU A 49 16.21 -12.99 -7.81
CA LEU A 49 16.00 -14.23 -8.54
C LEU A 49 16.71 -15.41 -7.88
N GLU A 50 17.97 -15.25 -7.48
CA GLU A 50 18.71 -16.31 -6.76
C GLU A 50 17.98 -16.72 -5.47
N LYS A 51 17.45 -15.74 -4.75
CA LYS A 51 16.71 -15.97 -3.52
C LYS A 51 15.35 -16.60 -3.77
N ALA A 52 14.64 -16.17 -4.80
CA ALA A 52 13.37 -16.76 -5.21
C ALA A 52 13.54 -18.23 -5.60
N ALA A 53 14.64 -18.61 -6.27
CA ALA A 53 14.94 -20.01 -6.57
C ALA A 53 15.04 -20.87 -5.29
N ARG A 54 15.60 -20.33 -4.21
CA ARG A 54 15.67 -21.01 -2.90
C ARG A 54 14.32 -21.05 -2.16
N ARG A 55 13.37 -20.19 -2.55
CA ARG A 55 12.03 -20.06 -1.96
C ARG A 55 10.93 -20.45 -2.94
N TYR A 56 11.22 -21.33 -3.91
CA TYR A 56 10.30 -21.71 -4.99
C TYR A 56 8.93 -22.23 -4.50
N HIS A 57 8.84 -22.72 -3.27
CA HIS A 57 7.57 -23.14 -2.65
C HIS A 57 6.58 -21.98 -2.44
N LEU A 58 7.02 -20.71 -2.51
CA LEU A 58 6.16 -19.54 -2.43
C LEU A 58 5.70 -19.14 -3.84
N GLU A 59 4.40 -18.93 -4.03
CA GLU A 59 3.83 -18.54 -5.33
C GLU A 59 4.46 -17.24 -5.88
N ALA A 60 4.67 -16.24 -5.02
CA ALA A 60 5.33 -15.00 -5.41
C ALA A 60 6.77 -15.22 -5.92
N ALA A 61 7.48 -16.24 -5.41
CA ALA A 61 8.81 -16.58 -5.89
C ALA A 61 8.75 -17.24 -7.28
N GLN A 62 7.75 -18.08 -7.53
CA GLN A 62 7.53 -18.69 -8.84
C GLN A 62 7.23 -17.63 -9.89
N THR A 63 6.31 -16.70 -9.61
CA THR A 63 6.01 -15.57 -10.51
C THR A 63 7.25 -14.72 -10.76
N LEU A 64 8.04 -14.43 -9.71
CA LEU A 64 9.28 -13.66 -9.86
C LEU A 64 10.30 -14.34 -10.78
N LEU A 65 10.39 -15.68 -10.75
CA LEU A 65 11.29 -16.46 -11.60
C LEU A 65 10.84 -16.56 -13.05
N LEU A 66 9.56 -16.35 -13.35
CA LEU A 66 9.03 -16.31 -14.71
C LEU A 66 9.23 -14.95 -15.38
N LEU A 67 9.32 -13.87 -14.59
CA LEU A 67 9.42 -12.52 -15.10
C LEU A 67 10.60 -12.21 -16.03
N PRO A 68 11.80 -12.82 -15.91
CA PRO A 68 12.88 -12.55 -16.86
C PRO A 68 12.52 -12.91 -18.31
N GLU A 69 11.68 -13.94 -18.50
CA GLU A 69 11.20 -14.37 -19.82
C GLU A 69 9.97 -13.56 -20.27
N LEU A 70 9.12 -13.15 -19.34
CA LEU A 70 7.87 -12.46 -19.64
C LEU A 70 8.04 -10.95 -19.85
N ASP A 71 8.77 -10.30 -18.95
CA ASP A 71 8.92 -8.86 -18.87
C ASP A 71 10.11 -8.48 -17.97
N PHE A 72 11.32 -8.56 -18.53
CA PHE A 72 12.54 -8.20 -17.80
C PHE A 72 12.58 -6.72 -17.42
N GLU A 73 11.94 -5.85 -18.19
CA GLU A 73 11.88 -4.41 -17.86
C GLU A 73 11.03 -4.16 -16.62
N ALA A 74 9.93 -4.90 -16.41
CA ALA A 74 9.17 -4.82 -15.16
C ALA A 74 10.00 -5.24 -13.93
N LEU A 75 10.94 -6.17 -14.06
CA LEU A 75 11.89 -6.50 -12.98
C LEU A 75 12.85 -5.33 -12.70
N LEU A 76 13.42 -4.73 -13.73
CA LEU A 76 14.30 -3.58 -13.60
C LEU A 76 13.55 -2.36 -13.02
N ALA A 77 12.29 -2.16 -13.44
CA ALA A 77 11.40 -1.15 -12.89
C ALA A 77 11.15 -1.36 -11.38
N GLY A 78 10.81 -2.60 -10.99
CA GLY A 78 10.69 -2.96 -9.57
C GLY A 78 11.97 -2.65 -8.79
N ALA A 79 13.14 -2.96 -9.37
CA ALA A 79 14.43 -2.70 -8.75
C ALA A 79 14.73 -1.20 -8.59
N ARG A 80 14.43 -0.36 -9.58
CA ARG A 80 14.53 1.11 -9.49
C ARG A 80 13.64 1.65 -8.38
N TRP A 81 12.40 1.16 -8.29
CA TRP A 81 11.50 1.52 -7.19
C TRP A 81 12.09 1.11 -5.83
N ALA A 82 12.63 -0.10 -5.71
CA ALA A 82 13.20 -0.60 -4.45
C ALA A 82 14.41 0.23 -4.00
N LEU A 83 15.31 0.57 -4.93
CA LEU A 83 16.47 1.42 -4.69
C LEU A 83 16.04 2.82 -4.22
N TRP A 84 15.09 3.44 -4.93
CA TRP A 84 14.52 4.71 -4.52
C TRP A 84 13.89 4.62 -3.13
N TRP A 85 13.06 3.60 -2.89
CA TRP A 85 12.38 3.43 -1.61
C TRP A 85 13.38 3.32 -0.47
N GLU A 86 14.42 2.50 -0.61
CA GLU A 86 15.40 2.32 0.45
C GLU A 86 16.31 3.54 0.67
N SER A 87 16.52 4.37 -0.36
CA SER A 87 17.25 5.65 -0.24
C SER A 87 16.55 6.68 0.65
N LEU A 88 15.24 6.53 0.88
CA LEU A 88 14.46 7.49 1.66
C LEU A 88 14.80 7.42 3.16
N PRO A 89 14.89 8.58 3.84
CA PRO A 89 14.94 8.63 5.29
C PRO A 89 13.71 7.96 5.94
N PRO A 90 13.82 7.41 7.16
CA PRO A 90 12.68 6.79 7.84
C PRO A 90 11.45 7.68 8.00
N ALA A 91 11.64 8.99 8.21
CA ALA A 91 10.55 9.95 8.32
C ALA A 91 9.75 10.07 7.01
N GLU A 92 10.43 10.06 5.86
CA GLU A 92 9.79 10.15 4.56
C GLU A 92 9.03 8.85 4.22
N LYS A 93 9.62 7.69 4.55
CA LYS A 93 8.96 6.38 4.43
C LYS A 93 7.66 6.33 5.24
N ARG A 94 7.64 6.91 6.45
CA ARG A 94 6.42 7.01 7.29
C ARG A 94 5.38 7.91 6.65
N ARG A 95 5.76 9.13 6.25
CA ARG A 95 4.84 10.09 5.63
C ARG A 95 4.14 9.49 4.41
N ILE A 96 4.88 8.85 3.51
CA ILE A 96 4.31 8.20 2.32
C ILE A 96 3.36 7.05 2.68
N ARG A 97 3.62 6.30 3.75
CA ARG A 97 2.72 5.24 4.21
C ARG A 97 1.42 5.81 4.77
N GLU A 98 1.51 6.88 5.55
CA GLU A 98 0.36 7.59 6.12
C GLU A 98 -0.52 8.20 5.02
N GLU A 99 0.08 8.93 4.08
CA GLU A 99 -0.61 9.51 2.91
C GLU A 99 -1.32 8.44 2.06
N ARG A 100 -0.77 7.22 1.99
CA ARG A 100 -1.39 6.10 1.25
C ARG A 100 -2.43 5.33 2.07
N ALA A 101 -2.31 5.34 3.39
CA ALA A 101 -3.25 4.67 4.28
C ALA A 101 -4.58 5.42 4.33
N GLU A 102 -4.56 6.76 4.29
CA GLU A 102 -5.77 7.58 4.32
C GLU A 102 -6.81 7.18 3.25
N PRO A 103 -6.51 7.18 1.93
CA PRO A 103 -7.49 6.76 0.92
C PRO A 103 -7.90 5.28 1.03
N ALA A 104 -7.02 4.41 1.51
CA ALA A 104 -7.32 2.99 1.66
C ALA A 104 -8.26 2.73 2.85
N ILE A 105 -8.05 3.44 3.97
CA ILE A 105 -8.92 3.42 5.14
C ILE A 105 -10.28 4.00 4.79
N GLU A 106 -10.34 5.14 4.08
CA GLU A 106 -11.60 5.75 3.63
C GLU A 106 -12.40 4.79 2.72
N ARG A 107 -11.75 4.17 1.73
CA ARG A 107 -12.39 3.18 0.85
C ARG A 107 -12.90 1.97 1.63
N TRP A 108 -12.07 1.41 2.52
CA TRP A 108 -12.49 0.31 3.37
C TRP A 108 -13.68 0.72 4.26
N MET A 109 -13.64 1.89 4.89
CA MET A 109 -14.74 2.42 5.70
C MET A 109 -16.01 2.64 4.88
N ALA A 110 -15.91 2.96 3.60
CA ALA A 110 -17.05 3.11 2.70
C ALA A 110 -17.72 1.77 2.34
N GLU A 111 -16.98 0.67 2.39
CA GLU A 111 -17.47 -0.69 2.11
C GLU A 111 -18.01 -1.40 3.36
N GLN A 112 -17.62 -0.96 4.56
CA GLN A 112 -18.06 -1.59 5.80
C GLN A 112 -19.37 -0.98 6.33
N PRO A 113 -20.29 -1.79 6.89
CA PRO A 113 -21.48 -1.26 7.57
C PRO A 113 -21.08 -0.46 8.81
N PRO A 114 -21.86 0.57 9.20
CA PRO A 114 -21.63 1.35 10.40
C PRO A 114 -21.53 0.44 11.62
N THR A 115 -20.62 0.78 12.53
CA THR A 115 -20.51 0.05 13.79
C THR A 115 -21.62 0.46 14.76
N GLU A 116 -22.03 -0.45 15.64
CA GLU A 116 -23.00 -0.15 16.71
C GLU A 116 -22.53 1.01 17.61
N LYS A 117 -21.21 1.13 17.82
CA LYS A 117 -20.63 2.27 18.56
C LYS A 117 -20.87 3.60 17.84
N GLN A 118 -20.67 3.67 16.52
CA GLN A 118 -20.94 4.88 15.73
C GLN A 118 -22.42 5.24 15.76
N LEU A 119 -23.31 4.25 15.61
CA LEU A 119 -24.77 4.48 15.63
C LEU A 119 -25.24 4.99 17.00
N ARG A 120 -24.78 4.37 18.09
CA ARG A 120 -25.08 4.85 19.45
C ARG A 120 -24.56 6.27 19.68
N TYR A 121 -23.37 6.57 19.17
CA TYR A 121 -22.79 7.90 19.33
C TYR A 121 -23.58 8.97 18.55
N LEU A 122 -23.95 8.69 17.30
CA LEU A 122 -24.86 9.55 16.52
C LEU A 122 -26.19 9.80 17.25
N ALA A 123 -26.79 8.76 17.83
CA ALA A 123 -28.02 8.90 18.61
C ALA A 123 -27.82 9.81 19.83
N SER A 124 -26.68 9.67 20.53
CA SER A 124 -26.33 10.53 21.67
C SER A 124 -26.07 11.99 21.29
N LEU A 125 -25.59 12.22 20.07
CA LEU A 125 -25.43 13.57 19.48
C LEU A 125 -26.74 14.17 18.97
N GLY A 126 -27.88 13.48 19.16
CA GLY A 126 -29.18 13.97 18.76
C GLY A 126 -29.50 13.80 17.27
N TYR A 127 -28.71 13.02 16.53
CA TYR A 127 -28.98 12.76 15.12
C TYR A 127 -30.34 12.06 14.94
N ARG A 128 -31.14 12.54 13.97
CA ARG A 128 -32.49 12.03 13.63
C ARG A 128 -32.64 11.72 12.13
N GLY A 129 -31.55 11.80 11.37
CA GLY A 129 -31.55 11.50 9.94
C GLY A 129 -31.57 9.99 9.65
N PRO A 130 -31.51 9.60 8.36
CA PRO A 130 -31.44 8.20 7.96
C PRO A 130 -30.19 7.51 8.52
N THR A 131 -30.27 6.21 8.77
CA THR A 131 -29.11 5.41 9.17
C THR A 131 -28.02 5.52 8.10
N PRO A 132 -26.76 5.87 8.47
CA PRO A 132 -25.68 5.95 7.50
C PRO A 132 -25.45 4.60 6.81
N ALA A 133 -25.09 4.62 5.53
CA ALA A 133 -24.91 3.40 4.75
C ALA A 133 -23.63 2.64 5.13
N ASN A 134 -22.61 3.35 5.60
CA ASN A 134 -21.29 2.79 5.89
C ASN A 134 -20.55 3.54 7.01
N ARG A 135 -19.39 3.00 7.43
CA ARG A 135 -18.56 3.59 8.51
C ARG A 135 -18.01 4.96 8.13
N HIS A 136 -17.74 5.19 6.86
CA HIS A 136 -17.21 6.46 6.37
C HIS A 136 -18.25 7.58 6.56
N GLU A 137 -19.48 7.36 6.09
CA GLU A 137 -20.59 8.29 6.25
C GLU A 137 -20.95 8.52 7.72
N ALA A 138 -20.98 7.46 8.54
CA ALA A 138 -21.22 7.58 9.97
C ALA A 138 -20.18 8.46 10.66
N SER A 139 -18.90 8.34 10.29
CA SER A 139 -17.81 9.14 10.87
C SER A 139 -17.89 10.60 10.43
N ARG A 140 -18.19 10.86 9.15
CA ARG A 140 -18.40 12.22 8.64
C ARG A 140 -19.53 12.94 9.38
N LEU A 141 -20.67 12.27 9.59
CA LEU A 141 -21.81 12.83 10.32
C LEU A 141 -21.46 13.14 11.78
N ILE A 142 -20.71 12.25 12.44
CA ILE A 142 -20.21 12.50 13.80
C ILE A 142 -19.34 13.76 13.83
N ASP A 143 -18.39 13.88 12.90
CA ASP A 143 -17.47 15.02 12.85
C ASP A 143 -18.20 16.35 12.60
N GLU A 144 -19.19 16.36 11.70
CA GLU A 144 -20.04 17.52 11.42
C GLU A 144 -20.81 17.96 12.67
N LEU A 145 -21.44 17.02 13.37
CA LEU A 145 -22.20 17.30 14.59
C LEU A 145 -21.29 17.78 15.72
N VAL A 146 -20.13 17.16 15.93
CA VAL A 146 -19.17 17.56 16.98
C VAL A 146 -18.57 18.94 16.70
N LYS A 147 -18.22 19.24 15.45
CA LYS A 147 -17.72 20.57 15.05
C LYS A 147 -18.81 21.64 15.15
N GLY A 148 -20.07 21.29 14.88
CA GLY A 148 -21.22 22.16 15.05
C GLY A 148 -21.55 22.45 16.53
N VAL A 149 -21.41 21.45 17.41
CA VAL A 149 -21.65 21.57 18.85
C VAL A 149 -20.58 22.42 19.56
N SER A 150 -19.35 22.43 19.06
CA SER A 150 -18.23 23.20 19.67
C SER A 150 -18.26 24.71 19.36
N ARG A 151 -19.28 25.22 18.67
CA ARG A 151 -19.45 26.65 18.31
C ARG A 151 -20.51 27.39 19.15
N VAL A 152 -20.87 26.88 20.31
CA VAL A 152 -21.81 27.55 21.25
C VAL A 152 -21.09 27.95 22.53
#